data_AF-A0A936LSX8-F1
#
_entry.id   AF-A0A936LSX8-F1
#
_cell.length_a   1.000
_cell.length_b   1.000
_cell.length_c   1.000
_cell.angle_alpha   90.00
_cell.angle_beta   90.00
_cell.angle_gamma   90.00
#
_symmetry.space_group_name_H-M   'P 1'
#
loop_
_entity.id
_entity.type
_entity.pdbx_description
1 polymer ?
#
loop_
_entity_poly.entity_id
_entity_poly.type
_entity_poly.pdbx_seq_one_letter_code
_entity_poly.pdbx_strand_id
1 'polypeptide(L)'
;MNEQEIRATIRTRLAPRLAEMGLSQEDVTDGMNLTQTGVLDSFALMELLSQVEQELGTELDFDTLTPEEFTSLRGLGSAFAKALAT
;
A
#
# COMPACT_ATOMS: atom_id res chain seq x y z
N MET A 1 -2.87 11.71 -10.37
CA MET A 1 -3.14 11.38 -8.95
C MET A 1 -1.93 11.77 -8.13
N ASN A 2 -2.09 12.33 -6.93
CA ASN A 2 -0.99 12.66 -6.03
C ASN A 2 -0.79 11.57 -4.94
N GLU A 3 0.33 11.64 -4.21
CA GLU A 3 0.67 10.64 -3.18
C GLU A 3 -0.39 10.50 -2.07
N GLN A 4 -1.08 11.57 -1.69
CA GLN A 4 -2.12 11.50 -0.65
C GLN A 4 -3.36 10.74 -1.14
N GLU A 5 -3.77 10.98 -2.38
CA GLU A 5 -4.88 10.27 -3.02
C GLU A 5 -4.58 8.77 -3.12
N ILE A 6 -3.36 8.41 -3.54
CA ILE A 6 -2.91 7.02 -3.63
C ILE A 6 -2.93 6.34 -2.26
N ARG A 7 -2.42 7.00 -1.22
CA ARG A 7 -2.48 6.47 0.14
C ARG A 7 -3.91 6.27 0.63
N ALA A 8 -4.84 7.16 0.29
CA ALA A 8 -6.26 7.00 0.60
C ALA A 8 -6.88 5.78 -0.12
N THR A 9 -6.52 5.54 -1.38
CA THR A 9 -6.90 4.33 -2.12
C THR A 9 -6.39 3.08 -1.42
N ILE A 10 -5.10 3.03 -1.08
CA ILE A 10 -4.51 1.87 -0.38
C ILE A 10 -5.20 1.64 0.98
N ARG A 11 -5.46 2.70 1.77
CA ARG A 11 -6.21 2.60 3.05
C ARG A 11 -7.62 2.04 2.85
N THR A 12 -8.31 2.48 1.81
CA THR A 12 -9.67 1.98 1.48
C THR A 12 -9.64 0.49 1.15
N ARG A 13 -8.61 0.04 0.43
CA ARG A 13 -8.40 -1.38 0.12
C ARG A 13 -8.03 -2.23 1.33
N LEU A 14 -7.34 -1.64 2.32
CA LEU A 14 -7.01 -2.29 3.58
C LEU A 14 -8.20 -2.40 4.55
N ALA A 15 -9.20 -1.52 4.42
CA ALA A 15 -10.36 -1.46 5.32
C ALA A 15 -11.05 -2.81 5.61
N PRO A 16 -11.37 -3.68 4.62
CA PRO A 16 -11.98 -4.98 4.91
C PRO A 16 -11.08 -5.87 5.78
N ARG A 17 -9.77 -5.91 5.52
CA ARG A 17 -8.80 -6.71 6.31
C ARG A 17 -8.61 -6.15 7.72
N LEU A 18 -8.55 -4.82 7.85
CA LEU A 18 -8.47 -4.16 9.15
C LEU A 18 -9.71 -4.47 10.01
N ALA A 19 -10.90 -4.47 9.39
CA ALA A 19 -12.14 -4.78 10.10
C ALA A 19 -12.17 -6.23 10.63
N GLU A 20 -11.61 -7.20 9.90
CA GLU A 20 -11.46 -8.59 10.39
C GLU A 20 -10.56 -8.68 11.62
N MET A 21 -9.62 -7.75 11.78
CA MET A 21 -8.73 -7.63 12.93
C MET A 21 -9.28 -6.74 14.05
N GLY A 22 -10.46 -6.14 13.87
CA GLY A 22 -11.02 -5.15 14.79
C GLY A 22 -10.30 -3.80 14.78
N LEU A 23 -9.53 -3.52 13.72
CA LEU A 23 -8.80 -2.27 13.49
C LEU A 23 -9.55 -1.35 12.53
N SER A 24 -9.27 -0.06 12.62
CA SER A 24 -9.77 0.98 11.74
C SER A 24 -8.65 1.51 10.83
N GLN A 25 -9.02 2.19 9.74
CA GLN A 25 -8.03 2.80 8.83
C GLN A 25 -7.14 3.84 9.52
N GLU A 26 -7.61 4.42 10.61
CA GLU A 26 -6.92 5.40 11.46
C GLU A 26 -5.85 4.77 12.37
N ASP A 27 -5.93 3.46 12.65
CA ASP A 27 -4.91 2.72 13.39
C ASP A 27 -3.65 2.45 12.53
N VAL A 28 -3.78 2.54 11.21
CA VAL A 28 -2.67 2.38 10.27
C VAL A 28 -1.96 3.72 10.06
N THR A 29 -0.74 3.80 10.60
CA THR A 29 0.13 4.96 10.40
C THR A 29 0.95 4.83 9.12
N ASP A 30 1.36 5.96 8.55
CA ASP A 30 2.04 5.98 7.25
C ASP A 30 3.40 5.25 7.24
N GLY A 31 4.09 5.21 8.38
CA GLY A 31 5.37 4.50 8.53
C GLY A 31 5.24 3.09 9.08
N MET A 32 4.01 2.62 9.33
CA MET A 32 3.76 1.28 9.85
C MET A 32 4.20 0.24 8.83
N ASN A 33 4.94 -0.77 9.29
CA ASN A 33 5.24 -1.94 8.47
C ASN A 33 4.02 -2.88 8.47
N LEU A 34 3.31 -2.93 7.36
CA LEU A 34 2.05 -3.67 7.21
C LEU A 34 2.25 -5.18 7.35
N THR A 35 3.45 -5.70 7.03
CA THR A 35 3.74 -7.14 7.15
C THR A 35 4.20 -7.54 8.53
N GLN A 36 5.05 -6.74 9.17
CA GLN A 36 5.49 -7.01 10.54
C GLN A 36 4.36 -6.85 11.57
N THR A 37 3.35 -6.03 11.27
CA THR A 37 2.18 -5.85 12.12
C THR A 37 1.12 -6.94 11.96
N GLY A 38 1.30 -7.83 10.98
CA GLY A 38 0.33 -8.88 10.66
C GLY A 38 -0.94 -8.37 9.97
N VAL A 39 -0.96 -7.09 9.55
CA VAL A 39 -2.07 -6.53 8.75
C VAL A 39 -2.10 -7.17 7.37
N LEU A 40 -0.91 -7.48 6.82
CA LEU A 40 -0.73 -8.17 5.57
C LEU A 40 0.28 -9.30 5.73
N ASP A 41 -0.02 -10.47 5.20
CA ASP A 41 1.03 -11.45 4.90
C ASP A 41 1.68 -11.15 3.54
N SER A 42 2.80 -11.79 3.22
CA SER A 42 3.52 -11.59 1.95
C SER A 42 2.63 -11.76 0.72
N PHE A 43 1.71 -12.74 0.72
CA PHE A 43 0.76 -12.95 -0.37
C PHE A 43 -0.31 -11.85 -0.44
N ALA A 44 -0.85 -11.48 0.72
CA ALA A 44 -1.88 -10.44 0.84
C ALA A 44 -1.34 -9.08 0.36
N LEU A 45 -0.05 -8.81 0.58
CA LEU A 45 0.65 -7.64 0.06
C LEU A 45 0.73 -7.66 -1.47
N MET A 46 1.14 -8.77 -2.09
CA MET A 46 1.19 -8.87 -3.57
C MET A 46 -0.20 -8.67 -4.20
N GLU A 47 -1.25 -9.25 -3.63
CA GLU A 47 -2.62 -9.04 -4.11
C GLU A 47 -3.05 -7.58 -4.02
N LEU A 48 -2.73 -6.92 -2.90
CA LEU A 48 -3.03 -5.50 -2.72
C LEU A 48 -2.32 -4.66 -3.78
N LEU A 49 -1.04 -4.91 -4.01
CA LEU A 49 -0.26 -4.19 -5.01
C LEU A 49 -0.83 -4.39 -6.41
N SER A 50 -1.12 -5.63 -6.80
CA SER A 50 -1.72 -5.93 -8.10
C SER A 50 -3.09 -5.27 -8.28
N GLN A 51 -3.90 -5.18 -7.22
CA GLN A 51 -5.19 -4.47 -7.28
C GLN A 51 -5.00 -2.96 -7.45
N VAL A 52 -4.04 -2.38 -6.75
CA VAL A 52 -3.73 -0.95 -6.85
C VAL A 52 -3.14 -0.63 -8.23
N GLU A 53 -2.22 -1.44 -8.75
CA GLU A 53 -1.70 -1.33 -10.12
C GLU A 53 -2.82 -1.32 -11.16
N GLN A 54 -3.75 -2.28 -11.08
CA GLN A 54 -4.90 -2.35 -11.98
C GLN A 54 -5.83 -1.13 -11.86
N GLU A 55 -6.08 -0.66 -10.63
CA GLU A 55 -6.95 0.50 -10.38
C GLU A 55 -6.31 1.80 -10.88
N LEU A 56 -5.00 1.92 -10.77
CA LEU A 56 -4.23 3.09 -11.19
C LEU A 56 -3.81 3.05 -12.66
N GLY A 57 -3.89 1.88 -13.30
CA GLY A 57 -3.40 1.68 -14.67
C GLY A 57 -1.87 1.85 -14.78
N THR A 58 -1.14 1.45 -13.73
CA THR A 58 0.32 1.60 -13.63
C THR A 58 0.93 0.30 -13.10
N GLU A 59 2.22 0.10 -13.34
CA GLU A 59 2.97 -1.06 -12.85
C GLU A 59 4.15 -0.55 -12.00
N LEU A 60 4.34 -1.13 -10.82
CA LEU A 60 5.47 -0.77 -9.97
C LEU A 60 6.72 -1.52 -10.40
N ASP A 61 7.81 -0.78 -10.54
CA ASP A 61 9.14 -1.38 -10.65
C ASP A 61 9.66 -1.74 -9.26
N PHE A 62 9.44 -3.00 -8.86
CA PHE A 62 9.88 -3.52 -7.57
C PHE A 62 11.40 -3.54 -7.40
N ASP A 63 12.18 -3.55 -8.49
CA ASP A 63 13.65 -3.50 -8.40
C ASP A 63 14.15 -2.13 -7.91
N THR A 64 13.30 -1.10 -7.98
CA THR A 64 13.62 0.25 -7.51
C THR A 64 13.21 0.51 -6.06
N LEU A 65 12.49 -0.42 -5.42
CA LEU A 65 11.94 -0.25 -4.07
C LEU A 65 12.78 -0.96 -3.03
N THR A 66 13.04 -0.26 -1.92
CA THR A 66 13.60 -0.89 -0.73
C THR A 66 12.53 -1.72 0.01
N PRO A 67 12.91 -2.75 0.79
CA PRO A 67 11.97 -3.54 1.58
C PRO A 67 11.10 -2.70 2.54
N GLU A 68 11.64 -1.59 3.05
CA GLU A 68 10.92 -0.65 3.92
C GLU A 68 9.87 0.17 3.15
N GLU A 69 10.20 0.57 1.91
CA GLU A 69 9.24 1.25 1.04
C GLU A 69 8.13 0.31 0.59
N PHE A 70 8.46 -0.95 0.37
CA PHE A 70 7.54 -1.99 -0.06
C PHE A 70 6.49 -2.37 0.98
N THR A 71 6.82 -2.20 2.26
CA THR A 71 6.00 -2.67 3.38
C THR A 71 5.30 -1.56 4.16
N SER A 72 5.53 -0.29 3.80
CA SER A 72 4.92 0.87 4.46
C SER A 72 3.97 1.62 3.54
N LEU A 73 2.91 2.19 4.13
CA LEU A 73 1.92 2.95 3.37
C LEU A 73 2.53 4.20 2.69
N ARG A 74 3.49 4.86 3.36
CA ARG A 74 4.25 5.99 2.78
C ARG A 74 5.08 5.54 1.58
N GLY A 75 5.82 4.44 1.73
CA GLY A 75 6.70 3.95 0.67
C GLY A 75 5.91 3.56 -0.57
N LEU A 76 4.84 2.79 -0.40
CA LEU A 76 3.94 2.41 -1.49
C LEU A 76 3.28 3.64 -2.14
N GLY A 77 2.79 4.59 -1.35
CA GLY A 77 2.24 5.84 -1.87
C GLY A 77 3.24 6.60 -2.73
N SER A 78 4.49 6.74 -2.26
CA SER A 78 5.54 7.42 -3.00
C SER A 78 5.94 6.67 -4.27
N ALA A 79 6.01 5.34 -4.22
CA ALA A 79 6.35 4.49 -5.35
C ALA A 79 5.35 4.65 -6.50
N PHE A 80 4.06 4.53 -6.20
CA PHE A 80 3.00 4.72 -7.20
C PHE A 80 2.92 6.15 -7.71
N ALA A 81 3.17 7.15 -6.85
CA ALA A 81 3.22 8.54 -7.28
C ALA A 81 4.35 8.80 -8.29
N LYS A 82 5.52 8.20 -8.08
CA LYS A 82 6.65 8.24 -9.03
C LYS A 82 6.31 7.52 -10.34
N ALA A 83 5.72 6.33 -10.26
CA ALA A 83 5.33 5.54 -11.43
C ALA A 83 4.30 6.29 -12.32
N LEU A 84 3.32 6.95 -11.70
CA LEU A 84 2.31 7.76 -12.41
C LEU A 84 2.82 9.10 -12.96
N ALA A 85 3.98 9.57 -12.50
CA ALA A 85 4.61 10.80 -12.97
C ALA A 85 5.54 10.59 -14.17
N THR A 86 5.72 9.33 -14.60
CA THR A 86 6.58 8.90 -15.71
C THR A 86 5.74 8.66 -16.95
#